data_AF-A0A7J9MKH6-F1
#
_entry.id   AF-A0A7J9MKH6-F1
#
_cell.length_a   1.000
_cell.length_b   1.000
_cell.length_c   1.000
_cell.angle_alpha   90.00
_cell.angle_beta   90.00
_cell.angle_gamma   90.00
#
_symmetry.space_group_name_H-M   'P 1'
#
loop_
_entity.id
_entity.type
_entity.pdbx_description
1 polymer ?
#
loop_
_entity_poly.entity_id
_entity_poly.type
_entity_poly.pdbx_seq_one_letter_code
_entity_poly.pdbx_strand_id
1 'polypeptide(L)'
;MSSHEQAVASLISQLALSFDGAVLGAALAYAALRTIFRFKATSTALRKIRGAPYFRVADLRSLLEEDRSDSHEEPIVVIRGAVEARSATDLRSLKSLKSNVLVSQESGDKAVIIQRTQTVPFILVEGGQWPQSDFVIVNMNGSKHPLPLTTVYHQLHPINASPYTFLQALFGHEYPVGLLDEEKILPVGKEISAVGICGFSNGVPEVKACKELPYFLTDMTKDQMLLDLAFKTKILFWSGVVLGSLSIGILGYAFVRNWNKWKERRLRRFQQAANAATDDSTLQMDLDEELGDVPDGELCVVCLMRRRRSAFIPCGHLVCCQHCAVSVERELVPKCPVCRMAIRSSVRIYAS
;
A
#
# COMPACT_ATOMS: atom_id res chain seq x y z
N MET A 1 24.86 -16.10 4.66
CA MET A 1 23.59 -15.38 4.89
C MET A 1 23.83 -14.41 6.03
N SER A 2 23.68 -13.12 5.76
CA SER A 2 24.05 -12.03 6.67
C SER A 2 23.09 -11.98 7.86
N SER A 3 23.57 -11.62 9.06
CA SER A 3 22.74 -11.43 10.26
C SER A 3 21.59 -10.43 10.04
N HIS A 4 21.79 -9.50 9.10
CA HIS A 4 20.77 -8.55 8.67
C HIS A 4 19.62 -9.21 7.90
N GLU A 5 19.89 -10.26 7.12
CA GLU A 5 18.85 -11.01 6.40
C GLU A 5 17.99 -11.86 7.34
N GLN A 6 18.61 -12.40 8.41
CA GLN A 6 17.87 -13.13 9.45
C GLN A 6 16.99 -12.19 10.28
N ALA A 7 17.49 -11.00 10.63
CA ALA A 7 16.71 -10.00 11.35
C ALA A 7 15.52 -9.50 10.52
N VAL A 8 15.74 -9.21 9.23
CA VAL A 8 14.67 -8.80 8.30
C VAL A 8 13.67 -9.93 8.08
N ALA A 9 14.11 -11.18 7.93
CA ALA A 9 13.23 -12.33 7.82
C ALA A 9 12.39 -12.54 9.10
N SER A 10 12.97 -12.31 10.27
CA SER A 10 12.26 -12.41 11.56
C SER A 10 11.25 -11.28 11.78
N LEU A 11 11.54 -10.07 11.30
CA LEU A 11 10.60 -8.95 11.36
C LEU A 11 9.45 -9.12 10.38
N ILE A 12 9.73 -9.62 9.17
CA ILE A 12 8.70 -9.96 8.19
C ILE A 12 7.80 -11.09 8.73
N SER A 13 8.37 -12.09 9.40
CA SER A 13 7.58 -13.19 9.97
C SER A 13 6.77 -12.74 11.20
N GLN A 14 7.31 -11.89 12.06
CA GLN A 14 6.58 -11.32 13.19
C GLN A 14 5.46 -10.36 12.76
N LEU A 15 5.69 -9.51 11.75
CA LEU A 15 4.65 -8.66 11.16
C LEU A 15 3.58 -9.47 10.42
N ALA A 16 3.96 -10.57 9.78
CA ALA A 16 3.03 -11.50 9.14
C ALA A 16 2.17 -12.27 10.16
N LEU A 17 2.67 -12.47 11.38
CA LEU A 17 1.95 -13.14 12.47
C LEU A 17 1.14 -12.17 13.35
N SER A 18 1.52 -10.89 13.43
CA SER A 18 0.85 -9.88 14.26
C SER A 18 -0.34 -9.21 13.59
N PHE A 19 -0.38 -9.16 12.26
CA PHE A 19 -1.52 -8.64 11.50
C PHE A 19 -2.41 -9.78 11.00
N ASP A 20 -3.73 -9.59 11.03
CA ASP A 20 -4.67 -10.42 10.27
C ASP A 20 -4.15 -10.49 8.83
N GLY A 21 -3.87 -11.70 8.32
CA GLY A 21 -3.18 -11.91 7.03
C GLY A 21 -3.77 -11.12 5.85
N ALA A 22 -5.00 -10.60 5.97
CA ALA A 22 -5.58 -9.61 5.07
C ALA A 22 -4.72 -8.34 4.85
N VAL A 23 -4.07 -7.79 5.88
CA VAL A 23 -3.24 -6.57 5.74
C VAL A 23 -1.98 -6.87 4.92
N LEU A 24 -1.30 -7.97 5.23
CA LEU A 24 -0.17 -8.46 4.43
C LEU A 24 -0.59 -8.75 2.99
N GLY A 25 -1.74 -9.42 2.81
CA GLY A 25 -2.31 -9.70 1.49
C GLY A 25 -2.59 -8.42 0.70
N ALA A 26 -3.13 -7.37 1.33
CA ALA A 26 -3.40 -6.08 0.71
C ALA A 26 -2.11 -5.31 0.37
N ALA A 27 -1.11 -5.32 1.25
CA ALA A 27 0.19 -4.71 0.98
C ALA A 27 0.90 -5.36 -0.21
N LEU A 28 0.87 -6.70 -0.29
CA LEU A 28 1.39 -7.45 -1.44
C LEU A 28 0.59 -7.19 -2.71
N ALA A 29 -0.74 -7.03 -2.62
CA ALA A 29 -1.59 -6.64 -3.75
C ALA A 29 -1.17 -5.28 -4.31
N TYR A 30 -0.96 -4.29 -3.43
CA TYR A 30 -0.52 -2.96 -3.80
C TYR A 30 0.88 -3.00 -4.45
N ALA A 31 1.81 -3.77 -3.88
CA ALA A 31 3.14 -3.96 -4.47
C ALA A 31 3.04 -4.59 -5.86
N ALA A 32 2.22 -5.63 -6.04
CA ALA A 32 1.97 -6.26 -7.33
C ALA A 32 1.41 -5.26 -8.36
N LEU A 33 0.42 -4.45 -7.98
CA LEU A 33 -0.12 -3.39 -8.86
C LEU A 33 0.97 -2.39 -9.27
N ARG A 34 1.79 -1.92 -8.33
CA ARG A 34 2.91 -1.01 -8.62
C ARG A 34 3.93 -1.65 -9.58
N THR A 35 4.23 -2.94 -9.42
CA THR A 35 5.12 -3.66 -10.36
C THR A 35 4.52 -3.76 -11.76
N ILE A 36 3.19 -3.96 -11.89
CA ILE A 36 2.50 -3.99 -13.18
C ILE A 36 2.54 -2.62 -13.87
N PHE A 37 2.32 -1.53 -13.14
CA PHE A 37 2.45 -0.18 -13.71
C PHE A 37 3.87 0.09 -14.20
N ARG A 38 4.90 -0.26 -13.41
CA ARG A 38 6.30 -0.16 -13.84
C ARG A 38 6.59 -1.03 -15.06
N PHE A 39 6.10 -2.27 -15.09
CA PHE A 39 6.22 -3.16 -16.24
C PHE A 39 5.63 -2.53 -17.51
N LYS A 40 4.43 -1.94 -17.43
CA LYS A 40 3.79 -1.25 -18.57
C LYS A 40 4.61 -0.06 -19.06
N ALA A 41 5.15 0.75 -18.14
CA ALA A 41 6.01 1.87 -18.48
C ALA A 41 7.32 1.40 -19.16
N THR A 42 8.03 0.44 -18.56
CA THR A 42 9.30 -0.08 -19.10
C THR A 42 9.12 -0.81 -20.43
N SER A 43 8.05 -1.59 -20.60
CA SER A 43 7.76 -2.27 -21.88
C SER A 43 7.39 -1.30 -22.99
N THR A 44 6.71 -0.19 -22.66
CA THR A 44 6.41 0.89 -23.62
C THR A 44 7.69 1.62 -24.02
N ALA A 45 8.55 1.96 -23.05
CA ALA A 45 9.85 2.54 -23.33
C ALA A 45 10.73 1.61 -24.19
N LEU A 46 10.74 0.30 -23.92
CA LEU A 46 11.46 -0.69 -24.73
C LEU A 46 11.00 -0.69 -26.18
N ARG A 47 9.68 -0.63 -26.41
CA ARG A 47 9.12 -0.58 -27.76
C ARG A 47 9.52 0.71 -28.48
N LYS A 48 9.47 1.85 -27.78
CA LYS A 48 9.86 3.16 -28.34
C LYS A 48 11.34 3.21 -28.69
N ILE A 49 12.24 2.76 -27.80
CA ILE A 49 13.69 2.74 -28.06
C ILE A 49 14.04 1.72 -29.16
N ARG A 50 13.31 0.61 -29.25
CA ARG A 50 13.50 -0.38 -30.33
C ARG A 50 13.14 0.21 -31.69
N GLY A 51 12.03 0.95 -31.77
CA GLY A 51 11.57 1.61 -33.00
C GLY A 51 12.34 2.89 -33.35
N ALA A 52 12.99 3.51 -32.37
CA ALA A 52 13.74 4.75 -32.57
C ALA A 52 14.95 4.52 -33.50
N PRO A 53 15.10 5.27 -34.59
CA PRO A 53 16.30 5.22 -35.41
C PRO A 53 17.55 5.63 -34.62
N TYR A 54 18.68 5.02 -34.97
CA TYR A 54 19.99 5.41 -34.46
C TYR A 54 20.65 6.32 -35.48
N PHE A 55 20.94 7.56 -35.10
CA PHE A 55 21.61 8.53 -35.97
C PHE A 55 22.99 8.85 -35.45
N ARG A 56 23.95 8.96 -36.38
CA ARG A 56 25.21 9.63 -36.12
C ARG A 56 25.01 11.13 -36.19
N VAL A 57 25.90 11.88 -35.55
CA VAL A 57 25.76 13.34 -35.49
C VAL A 57 25.79 13.96 -36.90
N ALA A 58 26.61 13.42 -37.81
CA ALA A 58 26.66 13.87 -39.22
C ALA A 58 25.34 13.66 -39.99
N ASP A 59 24.58 12.62 -39.66
CA ASP A 59 23.37 12.23 -40.39
C ASP A 59 22.12 13.01 -39.90
N LEU A 60 22.24 13.87 -38.89
CA LEU A 60 21.09 14.67 -38.42
C LEU A 60 20.72 15.82 -39.35
N ARG A 61 21.64 16.27 -40.20
CA ARG A 61 21.36 17.32 -41.18
C ARG A 61 20.56 16.82 -42.38
N SER A 62 20.62 15.53 -42.72
CA SER A 62 19.80 14.98 -43.80
C SER A 62 18.32 14.87 -43.39
N LEU A 63 18.02 14.71 -42.10
CA LEU A 63 16.65 14.77 -41.56
C LEU A 63 16.01 16.16 -41.74
N LEU A 64 16.80 17.24 -41.80
CA LEU A 64 16.32 18.60 -42.09
C LEU A 64 15.80 18.76 -43.53
N GLU A 65 16.23 17.91 -44.46
CA GLU A 65 15.81 17.99 -45.86
C GLU A 65 14.54 17.17 -46.15
N GLU A 66 14.25 16.13 -45.36
CA GLU A 66 13.08 15.27 -45.57
C GLU A 66 11.81 15.76 -44.85
N ASP A 67 11.92 16.50 -43.74
CA ASP A 67 10.79 16.76 -42.83
C ASP A 67 10.00 18.05 -43.13
N ARG A 68 9.53 18.19 -44.38
CA ARG A 68 8.51 19.19 -44.75
C ARG A 68 7.06 18.70 -44.61
N SER A 69 6.82 17.55 -43.98
CA SER A 69 5.47 16.94 -43.88
C SER A 69 4.97 16.79 -42.44
N ASP A 70 4.24 17.80 -42.00
CA ASP A 70 2.94 17.76 -41.29
C ASP A 70 2.56 16.48 -40.50
N SER A 71 3.42 16.01 -39.60
CA SER A 71 3.05 15.01 -38.61
C SER A 71 3.45 15.47 -37.21
N HIS A 72 2.44 15.64 -36.36
CA HIS A 72 2.54 16.15 -34.98
C HIS A 72 3.26 15.20 -33.99
N GLU A 73 4.01 14.20 -34.46
CA GLU A 73 4.80 13.31 -33.61
C GLU A 73 6.29 13.59 -33.83
N GLU A 74 6.86 14.43 -32.96
CA GLU A 74 8.30 14.67 -32.95
C GLU A 74 9.06 13.33 -32.74
N PRO A 75 9.90 12.89 -33.68
CA PRO A 75 10.45 11.53 -33.66
C PRO A 75 11.44 11.34 -32.51
N ILE A 76 11.32 10.18 -31.84
CA ILE A 76 12.29 9.76 -30.82
C ILE A 76 13.54 9.24 -31.54
N VAL A 77 14.69 9.81 -31.19
CA VAL A 77 15.99 9.46 -31.77
C VAL A 77 16.96 9.02 -30.68
N VAL A 78 17.93 8.19 -31.08
CA VAL A 78 19.10 7.83 -30.26
C VAL A 78 20.35 8.33 -30.98
N ILE A 79 21.11 9.20 -30.32
CA ILE A 79 22.32 9.82 -30.87
C ILE A 79 23.46 9.54 -29.91
N ARG A 80 24.63 9.18 -30.44
CA ARG A 80 25.83 8.94 -29.64
C ARG A 80 26.93 9.92 -30.05
N GLY A 81 27.62 10.49 -29.07
CA GLY A 81 28.75 11.37 -29.32
C GLY A 81 29.56 11.68 -28.07
N ALA A 82 30.70 12.34 -28.28
CA ALA A 82 31.56 12.86 -27.23
C ALA A 82 31.01 14.19 -26.71
N VAL A 83 31.06 14.37 -25.39
CA VAL A 83 30.69 15.65 -24.76
C VAL A 83 31.76 16.70 -25.05
N GLU A 84 31.37 17.84 -25.61
CA GLU A 84 32.25 18.98 -25.78
C GLU A 84 31.64 20.24 -25.15
N ALA A 85 32.49 21.04 -24.48
CA ALA A 85 32.07 22.31 -23.92
C ALA A 85 32.00 23.35 -25.05
N ARG A 86 30.85 24.02 -25.20
CA ARG A 86 30.71 25.05 -26.25
C ARG A 86 31.38 26.34 -25.77
N SER A 87 32.36 26.85 -26.52
CA SER A 87 33.05 28.10 -26.18
C SER A 87 32.13 29.32 -26.34
N ALA A 88 32.32 30.33 -25.48
CA ALA A 88 31.48 31.52 -25.38
C ALA A 88 31.59 32.52 -26.56
N THR A 89 32.38 32.21 -27.60
CA THR A 89 32.69 33.13 -28.71
C THR A 89 31.59 33.22 -29.78
N ASP A 90 30.59 32.34 -29.75
CA ASP A 90 29.51 32.23 -30.74
C ASP A 90 28.20 32.92 -30.29
N LEU A 91 28.36 34.08 -29.63
CA LEU A 91 27.37 34.75 -28.78
C LEU A 91 26.24 35.51 -29.53
N ARG A 92 25.89 35.15 -30.77
CA ARG A 92 24.85 35.87 -31.53
C ARG A 92 23.47 35.20 -31.57
N SER A 93 23.34 33.91 -31.23
CA SER A 93 22.11 33.15 -31.52
C SER A 93 21.32 32.60 -30.31
N LEU A 94 21.77 32.75 -29.06
CA LEU A 94 21.10 32.09 -27.91
C LEU A 94 20.78 33.05 -26.75
N LYS A 95 19.68 33.80 -26.90
CA LYS A 95 19.05 34.57 -25.80
C LYS A 95 18.13 33.73 -24.90
N SER A 96 18.06 32.40 -25.06
CA SER A 96 16.98 31.59 -24.46
C SER A 96 17.39 30.46 -23.49
N LEU A 97 18.68 30.24 -23.20
CA LEU A 97 19.08 29.20 -22.23
C LEU A 97 19.31 29.84 -20.86
N LYS A 98 18.22 29.97 -20.09
CA LYS A 98 18.28 30.35 -18.67
C LYS A 98 19.05 29.28 -17.89
N SER A 99 20.00 29.72 -17.06
CA SER A 99 20.62 28.89 -16.03
C SER A 99 19.52 28.36 -15.11
N ASN A 100 19.22 27.06 -15.18
CA ASN A 100 18.22 26.44 -14.35
C ASN A 100 18.89 25.79 -13.14
N VAL A 101 18.77 26.43 -11.98
CA VAL A 101 19.12 25.81 -10.70
C VAL A 101 17.97 24.88 -10.33
N LEU A 102 18.16 23.58 -10.53
CA LEU A 102 17.21 22.56 -10.11
C LEU A 102 17.53 22.19 -8.66
N VAL A 103 16.64 22.56 -7.75
CA VAL A 103 16.66 22.11 -6.34
C VAL A 103 15.63 20.99 -6.22
N SER A 104 16.09 19.78 -5.91
CA SER A 104 15.19 18.69 -5.53
C SER A 104 15.03 18.71 -4.01
N GLN A 105 13.82 18.99 -3.54
CA GLN A 105 13.47 18.95 -2.12
C GLN A 105 12.64 17.69 -1.86
N GLU A 106 13.28 16.52 -1.86
CA GLU A 106 12.69 15.32 -1.29
C GLU A 106 13.79 14.55 -0.55
N SER A 107 13.74 14.62 0.78
CA SER A 107 14.52 13.78 1.67
C SER A 107 13.51 12.92 2.42
N GLY A 108 13.52 11.62 2.12
CA GLY A 108 12.96 10.61 3.01
C GLY A 108 13.87 10.40 4.22
N ASP A 109 13.28 9.79 5.24
CA ASP A 109 13.62 9.80 6.67
C ASP A 109 15.04 9.37 7.12
N LYS A 110 16.08 9.33 6.26
CA LYS A 110 17.42 8.79 6.64
C LYS A 110 18.64 9.65 6.28
N ALA A 111 18.46 10.70 5.47
CA ALA A 111 19.53 11.66 5.16
C ALA A 111 18.95 12.93 4.54
N VAL A 112 19.37 14.10 5.01
CA VAL A 112 19.07 15.38 4.35
C VAL A 112 20.02 15.54 3.17
N ILE A 113 19.51 15.34 1.95
CA ILE A 113 20.28 15.47 0.72
C ILE A 113 20.09 16.90 0.19
N ILE A 114 21.15 17.72 0.23
CA ILE A 114 21.16 19.03 -0.42
C ILE A 114 21.81 18.87 -1.80
N GLN A 115 20.99 18.71 -2.84
CA GLN A 115 21.48 18.61 -4.21
C GLN A 115 21.43 19.97 -4.90
N ARG A 116 22.58 20.49 -5.32
CA ARG A 116 22.69 21.69 -6.15
C ARG A 116 23.25 21.32 -7.53
N THR A 117 22.39 21.39 -8.55
CA THR A 117 22.81 21.12 -9.93
C THR A 117 23.07 22.44 -10.66
N GLN A 118 24.26 22.57 -11.24
CA GLN A 118 24.60 23.66 -12.16
C GLN A 118 24.76 23.07 -13.57
N THR A 119 24.13 23.68 -14.56
CA THR A 119 24.20 23.23 -15.95
C THR A 119 24.87 24.29 -16.81
N VAL A 120 25.82 23.86 -17.64
CA VAL A 120 26.47 24.67 -18.67
C VAL A 120 26.03 24.11 -20.02
N PRO A 121 25.78 24.94 -21.04
CA PRO A 121 25.50 24.45 -22.38
C PRO A 121 26.67 23.60 -22.90
N PHE A 122 26.37 22.40 -23.38
CA PHE A 122 27.33 21.50 -24.01
C PHE A 122 26.72 20.92 -25.29
N ILE A 123 27.60 20.42 -26.14
CA ILE A 123 27.23 19.81 -27.42
C ILE A 123 27.73 18.37 -27.46
N LEU A 124 27.07 17.56 -28.28
CA LEU A 124 27.55 16.24 -28.66
C LEU A 124 28.15 16.31 -30.05
N VAL A 125 29.38 15.83 -30.18
CA VAL A 125 30.13 15.78 -31.44
C VAL A 125 30.47 14.33 -31.78
N GLU A 126 30.60 14.03 -33.07
CA GLU A 126 31.08 12.72 -33.52
C GLU A 126 32.60 12.62 -33.32
N GLY A 127 33.07 11.48 -32.80
CA GLY A 127 34.50 11.23 -32.58
C GLY A 127 35.27 11.10 -33.90
N GLY A 128 35.81 12.21 -34.39
CA GLY A 128 36.59 12.31 -35.62
C GLY A 128 37.22 13.70 -35.81
N GLN A 129 38.38 13.75 -36.47
CA GLN A 129 39.26 14.93 -36.57
C GLN A 129 38.56 16.24 -36.97
N TRP A 130 38.92 17.32 -36.27
CA TRP A 130 38.77 18.71 -36.73
C TRP A 130 39.17 18.83 -38.22
N PRO A 131 38.43 19.59 -39.05
CA PRO A 131 37.68 20.80 -38.70
C PRO A 131 36.17 20.75 -39.04
N GLN A 132 35.57 19.57 -39.20
CA GLN A 132 34.13 19.43 -39.48
C GLN A 132 33.51 18.29 -38.68
N SER A 133 33.30 18.49 -37.37
CA SER A 133 32.33 17.69 -36.64
C SER A 133 30.99 18.43 -36.66
N ASP A 134 29.98 17.79 -37.26
CA ASP A 134 28.61 18.17 -36.96
C ASP A 134 28.37 18.04 -35.45
N PHE A 135 27.48 18.87 -34.92
CA PHE A 135 27.19 18.89 -33.50
C PHE A 135 25.69 18.95 -33.23
N VAL A 136 25.29 18.41 -32.08
CA VAL A 136 23.92 18.49 -31.57
C VAL A 136 23.91 19.21 -30.23
N ILE A 137 22.96 20.12 -30.07
CA ILE A 137 22.74 20.80 -28.79
C ILE A 137 21.87 19.92 -27.90
N VAL A 138 22.33 19.63 -26.69
CA VAL A 138 21.54 18.91 -25.69
C VAL A 138 20.77 19.91 -24.83
N ASN A 139 19.44 19.88 -24.92
CA ASN A 139 18.58 20.75 -24.15
C ASN A 139 18.16 20.06 -22.84
N MET A 140 18.76 20.50 -21.72
CA MET A 140 18.54 19.93 -20.39
C MET A 140 17.25 20.40 -19.71
N ASN A 141 16.50 21.35 -20.29
CA ASN A 141 15.39 22.01 -19.61
C ASN A 141 14.25 21.05 -19.26
N GLY A 142 13.85 21.04 -17.98
CA GLY A 142 12.72 20.25 -17.49
C GLY A 142 12.99 18.74 -17.38
N SER A 143 14.21 18.29 -17.62
CA SER A 143 14.59 16.88 -17.44
C SER A 143 14.82 16.54 -15.96
N LYS A 144 14.23 15.41 -15.51
CA LYS A 144 14.45 14.83 -14.16
C LYS A 144 15.14 13.46 -14.22
N HIS A 145 15.69 13.11 -15.39
CA HIS A 145 16.28 11.81 -15.65
C HIS A 145 17.65 11.69 -14.96
N PRO A 146 18.06 10.48 -14.58
CA PRO A 146 19.42 10.26 -14.07
C PRO A 146 20.42 10.62 -15.16
N LEU A 147 21.53 11.26 -14.76
CA LEU A 147 22.60 11.71 -15.65
C LEU A 147 23.86 10.88 -15.39
N PRO A 148 24.65 10.53 -16.43
CA PRO A 148 25.85 9.74 -16.31
C PRO A 148 27.03 10.61 -15.84
N LEU A 149 26.89 11.21 -14.66
CA LEU A 149 27.91 12.07 -14.07
C LEU A 149 29.01 11.20 -13.41
N THR A 150 30.24 11.67 -13.49
CA THR A 150 31.39 11.07 -12.84
C THR A 150 31.65 11.82 -11.53
N THR A 151 31.76 11.10 -10.41
CA THR A 151 32.15 11.67 -9.12
C THR A 151 33.62 12.09 -9.17
N VAL A 152 33.89 13.37 -8.92
CA VAL A 152 35.24 13.95 -8.90
C VAL A 152 35.73 14.27 -7.50
N TYR A 153 34.79 14.46 -6.57
CA TYR A 153 35.09 14.71 -5.17
C TYR A 153 34.11 13.94 -4.30
N HIS A 154 34.61 13.24 -3.29
CA HIS A 154 33.82 12.43 -2.37
C HIS A 154 34.51 12.44 -1.00
N GLN A 155 33.98 13.23 -0.08
CA GLN A 155 34.55 13.39 1.26
C GLN A 155 33.48 13.31 2.34
N LEU A 156 33.65 12.38 3.28
CA LEU A 156 32.82 12.24 4.46
C LEU A 156 33.43 13.04 5.61
N HIS A 157 32.72 14.06 6.08
CA HIS A 157 33.03 14.82 7.27
C HIS A 157 32.28 14.23 8.47
N PRO A 158 32.95 13.46 9.35
CA PRO A 158 32.30 12.90 10.52
C PRO A 158 31.90 14.04 11.48
N ILE A 159 30.70 13.94 12.04
CA ILE A 159 30.27 14.85 13.11
C ILE A 159 30.69 14.21 14.44
N ASN A 160 31.41 14.96 15.26
CA ASN A 160 31.89 14.45 16.55
C ASN A 160 30.70 14.09 17.45
N ALA A 161 30.53 12.79 17.68
CA ALA A 161 29.57 12.26 18.63
C ALA A 161 30.02 12.62 20.06
N SER A 162 29.19 13.37 20.78
CA SER A 162 29.41 13.59 22.21
C SER A 162 28.98 12.33 22.99
N PRO A 163 29.51 12.04 24.19
CA PRO A 163 29.09 10.87 24.97
C PRO A 163 27.57 10.81 25.25
N TYR A 164 26.87 11.94 25.18
CA TYR A 164 25.40 12.00 25.29
C TYR A 164 24.66 11.46 24.05
N THR A 165 25.29 11.49 22.86
CA THR A 165 24.66 10.97 21.62
C THR A 165 24.51 9.45 21.67
N PHE A 166 25.37 8.74 22.40
CA PHE A 166 25.22 7.30 22.65
C PHE A 166 23.95 6.98 23.44
N LEU A 167 23.65 7.76 24.49
CA LEU A 167 22.41 7.64 25.25
C LEU A 167 21.20 7.93 24.36
N GLN A 168 21.29 8.96 23.53
CA GLN A 168 20.23 9.34 22.60
C GLN A 168 19.93 8.24 21.56
N ALA A 169 20.98 7.57 21.04
CA ALA A 169 20.84 6.41 20.16
C ALA A 169 20.20 5.20 20.87
N LEU A 170 20.47 4.99 22.17
CA LEU A 170 19.88 3.92 22.97
C LEU A 170 18.37 4.10 23.18
N PHE A 171 17.90 5.36 23.22
CA PHE A 171 16.47 5.72 23.28
C PHE A 171 15.81 5.84 21.89
N GLY A 172 16.42 5.25 20.86
CA GLY A 172 15.81 5.14 19.53
C GLY A 172 15.74 6.44 18.73
N HIS A 173 16.52 7.47 19.10
CA HIS A 173 16.61 8.70 18.30
C HIS A 173 17.71 8.57 17.25
N GLU A 174 17.38 8.92 16.01
CA GLU A 174 18.31 8.90 14.89
C GLU A 174 19.32 10.05 15.00
N TYR A 175 20.61 9.75 14.86
CA TYR A 175 21.70 10.72 14.94
C TYR A 175 22.47 10.76 13.61
N PRO A 176 22.72 11.96 13.02
CA PRO A 176 23.46 12.07 11.78
C PRO A 176 24.92 11.66 11.98
N VAL A 177 25.35 10.61 11.26
CA VAL A 177 26.69 10.01 11.42
C VAL A 177 27.79 10.87 10.75
N GLY A 178 27.41 11.72 9.79
CA GLY A 178 28.35 12.61 9.11
C GLY A 178 27.70 13.40 7.98
N LEU A 179 28.43 14.40 7.49
CA LEU A 179 28.10 15.16 6.29
C LEU A 179 28.92 14.61 5.12
N LEU A 180 28.26 14.17 4.06
CA LEU A 180 28.91 13.63 2.88
C LEU A 180 28.88 14.66 1.74
N ASP A 181 30.04 15.19 1.39
CA ASP A 181 30.19 16.09 0.25
C ASP A 181 30.56 15.25 -0.98
N GLU A 182 29.69 15.27 -1.98
CA GLU A 182 29.90 14.56 -3.25
C GLU A 182 29.71 15.55 -4.41
N GLU A 183 30.76 15.74 -5.22
CA GLU A 183 30.69 16.53 -6.45
C GLU A 183 30.74 15.62 -7.67
N LYS A 184 29.79 15.82 -8.59
CA LYS A 184 29.68 15.04 -9.83
C LYS A 184 29.66 15.96 -11.03
N ILE A 185 30.43 15.62 -12.06
CA ILE A 185 30.51 16.38 -13.30
C ILE A 185 30.31 15.47 -14.52
N LEU A 186 29.88 16.05 -15.64
CA LEU A 186 29.93 15.39 -16.93
C LEU A 186 31.24 15.80 -17.62
N PRO A 187 32.27 14.94 -17.69
CA PRO A 187 33.56 15.33 -18.26
C PRO A 187 33.49 15.46 -19.78
N VAL A 188 34.27 16.41 -20.32
CA VAL A 188 34.47 16.57 -21.76
C VAL A 188 35.20 15.36 -22.34
N GLY A 189 34.92 15.02 -23.60
CA GLY A 189 35.42 13.82 -24.28
C GLY A 189 34.74 12.52 -23.86
N LYS A 190 33.82 12.54 -22.88
CA LYS A 190 33.08 11.33 -22.49
C LYS A 190 32.06 10.98 -23.57
N GLU A 191 32.15 9.75 -24.07
CA GLU A 191 31.16 9.18 -24.97
C GLU A 191 29.84 8.91 -24.23
N ILE A 192 28.76 9.55 -24.67
CA ILE A 192 27.42 9.34 -24.14
C ILE A 192 26.39 9.20 -25.25
N SER A 193 25.31 8.48 -24.94
CA SER A 193 24.13 8.38 -25.79
C SER A 193 23.03 9.29 -25.26
N ALA A 194 22.53 10.18 -26.11
CA ALA A 194 21.32 10.96 -25.90
C ALA A 194 20.11 10.26 -26.52
N VAL A 195 19.04 10.11 -25.74
CA VAL A 195 17.77 9.52 -26.15
C VAL A 195 16.68 10.52 -25.88
N GLY A 196 15.96 10.92 -26.91
CA GLY A 196 14.96 11.95 -26.75
C GLY A 196 14.31 12.35 -28.05
N ILE A 197 13.62 13.46 -27.98
CA ILE A 197 12.93 14.04 -29.11
C ILE A 197 13.90 14.96 -29.83
N CYS A 198 14.06 14.76 -31.14
CA CYS A 198 14.81 15.67 -31.98
C CYS A 198 13.94 16.85 -32.38
N GLY A 199 14.46 18.06 -32.24
CA GLY A 199 13.88 19.29 -32.79
C GLY A 199 14.96 20.11 -33.45
N PHE A 200 14.55 21.17 -34.16
CA PHE A 200 15.47 22.11 -34.77
C PHE A 200 15.17 23.51 -34.26
N SER A 201 16.18 24.17 -33.69
CA SER A 201 16.08 25.56 -33.25
C SER A 201 17.05 26.39 -34.07
N ASN A 202 16.53 27.34 -34.85
CA ASN A 202 17.32 28.24 -35.71
C ASN A 202 18.26 27.49 -36.68
N GLY A 203 17.82 26.34 -37.22
CA GLY A 203 18.60 25.53 -38.16
C GLY A 203 19.68 24.64 -37.52
N VAL A 204 19.74 24.57 -36.19
CA VAL A 204 20.66 23.68 -35.45
C VAL A 204 19.88 22.55 -34.79
N PRO A 205 20.32 21.28 -34.91
CA PRO A 205 19.67 20.15 -34.24
C PRO A 205 19.77 20.28 -32.72
N GLU A 206 18.62 20.17 -32.06
CA GLU A 206 18.48 20.11 -30.60
C GLU A 206 17.80 18.81 -30.16
N VAL A 207 18.25 18.24 -29.05
CA VAL A 207 17.62 17.04 -28.47
C VAL A 207 17.06 17.38 -27.11
N LYS A 208 15.77 17.06 -26.93
CA LYS A 208 15.01 17.29 -25.69
C LYS A 208 14.67 15.97 -25.01
N ALA A 209 14.59 16.00 -23.68
CA ALA A 209 14.22 14.83 -22.90
C ALA A 209 12.76 14.43 -23.10
N CYS A 210 12.50 13.14 -23.34
CA CYS A 210 11.14 12.58 -23.38
C CYS A 210 10.74 12.06 -21.99
N LYS A 211 9.62 12.52 -21.43
CA LYS A 211 9.15 12.12 -20.08
C LYS A 211 8.73 10.65 -19.98
N GLU A 212 8.46 10.01 -21.11
CA GLU A 212 8.00 8.62 -21.17
C GLU A 212 9.16 7.62 -21.20
N LEU A 213 10.39 8.10 -21.39
CA LEU A 213 11.59 7.27 -21.45
C LEU A 213 12.33 7.34 -20.12
N PRO A 214 12.89 6.23 -19.63
CA PRO A 214 13.67 6.22 -18.40
C PRO A 214 15.07 6.84 -18.56
N TYR A 215 15.53 7.01 -19.81
CA TYR A 215 16.85 7.52 -20.15
C TYR A 215 16.74 8.79 -20.97
N PHE A 216 17.55 9.78 -20.62
CA PHE A 216 17.81 10.94 -21.46
C PHE A 216 19.26 10.96 -21.91
N LEU A 217 20.19 10.97 -20.96
CA LEU A 217 21.62 10.79 -21.21
C LEU A 217 22.07 9.52 -20.50
N THR A 218 22.89 8.72 -21.17
CA THR A 218 23.41 7.46 -20.60
C THR A 218 24.75 7.12 -21.21
N ASP A 219 25.58 6.38 -20.49
CA ASP A 219 26.84 5.82 -20.96
C ASP A 219 26.64 4.58 -21.86
N MET A 220 25.44 3.99 -21.81
CA MET A 220 25.11 2.77 -22.56
C MET A 220 24.93 3.03 -24.05
N THR A 221 25.20 2.01 -24.88
CA THR A 221 24.82 1.99 -26.30
C THR A 221 23.34 1.66 -26.49
N LYS A 222 22.78 1.90 -27.69
CA LYS A 222 21.41 1.51 -28.01
C LYS A 222 21.13 0.03 -27.70
N ASP A 223 22.03 -0.87 -28.09
CA ASP A 223 21.87 -2.31 -27.86
C ASP A 223 21.92 -2.67 -26.38
N GLN A 224 22.84 -2.05 -25.63
CA GLN A 224 22.93 -2.23 -24.18
C GLN A 224 21.67 -1.73 -23.46
N MET A 225 21.11 -0.59 -23.90
CA MET A 225 19.82 -0.12 -23.39
C MET A 225 18.72 -1.14 -23.69
N LEU A 226 18.63 -1.65 -24.91
CA LEU A 226 17.61 -2.65 -25.27
C LEU A 226 17.71 -3.92 -24.42
N LEU A 227 18.92 -4.40 -24.16
CA LEU A 227 19.15 -5.55 -23.29
C LEU A 227 18.75 -5.25 -21.84
N ASP A 228 19.15 -4.10 -21.28
CA ASP A 228 18.78 -3.69 -19.92
C ASP A 228 17.26 -3.53 -19.75
N LEU A 229 16.58 -2.85 -20.68
CA LEU A 229 15.12 -2.73 -20.64
C LEU A 229 14.44 -4.09 -20.80
N ALA A 230 14.94 -4.97 -21.66
CA ALA A 230 14.37 -6.31 -21.82
C ALA A 230 14.53 -7.15 -20.54
N PHE A 231 15.70 -7.07 -19.90
CA PHE A 231 15.96 -7.75 -18.64
C PHE A 231 15.08 -7.22 -17.50
N LYS A 232 15.01 -5.90 -17.33
CA LYS A 232 14.11 -5.25 -16.36
C LYS A 232 12.66 -5.61 -16.60
N THR A 233 12.22 -5.63 -17.86
CA THR A 233 10.85 -6.02 -18.24
C THR A 233 10.55 -7.46 -17.83
N LYS A 234 11.48 -8.40 -18.08
CA LYS A 234 11.35 -9.80 -17.65
C LYS A 234 11.28 -9.93 -16.12
N ILE A 235 12.15 -9.24 -15.39
CA ILE A 235 12.16 -9.26 -13.92
C ILE A 235 10.86 -8.69 -13.36
N LEU A 236 10.40 -7.54 -13.86
CA LEU A 236 9.17 -6.89 -13.41
C LEU A 236 7.94 -7.78 -13.70
N PHE A 237 7.94 -8.48 -14.83
CA PHE A 237 6.88 -9.45 -15.15
C PHE A 237 6.82 -10.58 -14.13
N TRP A 238 7.93 -11.29 -13.92
CA TRP A 238 7.95 -12.45 -13.02
C TRP A 238 7.75 -12.07 -11.56
N SER A 239 8.35 -10.97 -11.11
CA SER A 239 8.12 -10.46 -9.74
C SER A 239 6.67 -10.05 -9.51
N GLY A 240 6.00 -9.42 -10.49
CA GLY A 240 4.58 -9.10 -10.41
C GLY A 240 3.69 -10.35 -10.35
N VAL A 241 4.00 -11.39 -11.12
CA VAL A 241 3.28 -12.68 -11.08
C VAL A 241 3.41 -13.34 -9.71
N VAL A 242 4.62 -13.39 -9.15
CA VAL A 242 4.88 -14.01 -7.84
C VAL A 242 4.19 -13.24 -6.70
N LEU A 243 4.30 -11.91 -6.68
CA LEU A 243 3.63 -11.09 -5.66
C LEU A 243 2.11 -11.16 -5.78
N GLY A 244 1.59 -11.18 -7.02
CA GLY A 244 0.16 -11.30 -7.29
C GLY A 244 -0.41 -12.63 -6.82
N SER A 245 0.25 -13.75 -7.15
CA SER A 245 -0.21 -15.09 -6.72
C SER A 245 -0.17 -15.25 -5.20
N LEU A 246 0.88 -14.76 -4.53
CA LEU A 246 1.00 -14.76 -3.08
C LEU A 246 -0.11 -13.94 -2.41
N SER A 247 -0.39 -12.75 -2.95
CA SER A 247 -1.48 -11.88 -2.46
C SER A 247 -2.85 -12.53 -2.58
N ILE A 248 -3.17 -13.13 -3.75
CA ILE A 248 -4.43 -13.83 -3.99
C ILE A 248 -4.58 -15.01 -3.02
N GLY A 249 -3.52 -15.78 -2.80
CA GLY A 249 -3.54 -16.90 -1.85
C GLY A 249 -3.83 -16.46 -0.41
N ILE A 250 -3.16 -15.41 0.06
CA ILE A 250 -3.32 -14.89 1.43
C ILE A 250 -4.72 -14.26 1.62
N LEU A 251 -5.16 -13.43 0.68
CA LEU A 251 -6.49 -12.79 0.75
C LEU A 251 -7.61 -13.83 0.64
N GLY A 252 -7.47 -14.81 -0.25
CA GLY A 252 -8.41 -15.92 -0.39
C GLY A 252 -8.52 -16.74 0.89
N TYR A 253 -7.39 -17.08 1.51
CA TYR A 253 -7.36 -17.78 2.80
C TYR A 253 -8.03 -16.96 3.92
N ALA A 254 -7.71 -15.67 4.02
CA ALA A 254 -8.32 -14.78 5.01
C ALA A 254 -9.83 -14.65 4.81
N PHE A 255 -10.28 -14.55 3.55
CA PHE A 255 -11.70 -14.51 3.19
C PHE A 255 -12.42 -15.79 3.61
N VAL A 256 -11.90 -16.98 3.26
CA VAL A 256 -12.50 -18.27 3.64
C VAL A 256 -12.53 -18.45 5.15
N ARG A 257 -11.45 -18.10 5.86
CA ARG A 257 -11.38 -18.21 7.32
C ARG A 257 -12.41 -17.31 8.00
N ASN A 258 -12.57 -16.07 7.52
CA ASN A 258 -13.56 -15.15 8.06
C ASN A 258 -15.00 -15.58 7.71
N TRP A 259 -15.20 -16.12 6.50
CA TRP A 259 -16.48 -16.66 6.06
C TRP A 259 -16.93 -17.85 6.92
N ASN A 260 -16.03 -18.79 7.23
CA ASN A 260 -16.32 -19.92 8.10
C ASN A 260 -16.67 -19.47 9.52
N LYS A 261 -15.90 -18.55 10.11
CA LYS A 261 -16.23 -17.96 11.41
C LYS A 261 -17.58 -17.25 11.42
N TRP A 262 -17.92 -16.53 10.35
CA TRP A 262 -19.21 -15.86 10.22
C TRP A 262 -20.36 -16.86 10.07
N LYS A 263 -20.16 -17.92 9.28
CA LYS A 263 -21.12 -19.02 9.11
C LYS A 263 -21.41 -19.71 10.45
N GLU A 264 -20.39 -19.98 11.26
CA GLU A 264 -20.55 -20.54 12.60
C GLU A 264 -21.36 -19.62 13.53
N ARG A 265 -21.06 -18.31 13.55
CA ARG A 265 -21.84 -17.34 14.33
C ARG A 265 -23.29 -17.25 13.86
N ARG A 266 -23.53 -17.31 12.56
CA ARG A 266 -24.88 -17.27 11.99
C ARG A 266 -25.67 -18.53 12.35
N LEU A 267 -25.04 -19.71 12.29
CA LEU A 267 -25.67 -20.96 12.72
C LEU A 267 -25.99 -20.95 14.21
N ARG A 268 -25.06 -20.47 15.07
CA ARG A 268 -25.31 -20.28 16.50
C ARG A 268 -26.46 -19.32 16.77
N ARG A 269 -26.58 -18.23 16.02
CA ARG A 269 -27.72 -17.28 16.14
C ARG A 269 -29.05 -17.91 15.73
N PHE A 270 -29.07 -18.70 14.65
CA PHE A 270 -30.27 -19.46 14.28
C PHE A 270 -30.66 -20.48 15.34
N GLN A 271 -29.68 -21.18 15.92
CA GLN A 271 -29.95 -22.16 16.98
C GLN A 271 -30.40 -21.50 18.28
N GLN A 272 -29.85 -20.33 18.65
CA GLN A 272 -30.35 -19.54 19.78
C GLN A 272 -31.77 -19.03 19.56
N ALA A 273 -32.10 -18.57 18.36
CA ALA A 273 -33.47 -18.16 18.01
C ALA A 273 -34.45 -19.34 18.04
N ALA A 274 -34.04 -20.51 17.54
CA ALA A 274 -34.83 -21.74 17.63
C ALA A 274 -35.03 -22.20 19.09
N ASN A 275 -33.96 -22.19 19.90
CA ASN A 275 -34.02 -22.56 21.30
C ASN A 275 -34.91 -21.60 22.12
N ALA A 276 -34.90 -20.29 21.81
CA ALA A 276 -35.77 -19.31 22.45
C ALA A 276 -37.24 -19.50 22.08
N ALA A 277 -37.54 -19.90 20.84
CA ALA A 277 -38.91 -20.23 20.42
C ALA A 277 -39.43 -21.53 21.05
N THR A 278 -38.57 -22.53 21.28
CA THR A 278 -38.95 -23.72 22.05
C THR A 278 -39.19 -23.41 23.53
N ASP A 279 -38.40 -22.51 24.14
CA ASP A 279 -38.57 -22.12 25.54
C ASP A 279 -39.92 -21.40 25.77
N ASP A 280 -40.31 -20.51 24.85
CA ASP A 280 -41.60 -19.81 24.86
C ASP A 280 -42.80 -20.76 24.68
N SER A 281 -42.66 -21.79 23.82
CA SER A 281 -43.71 -22.79 23.61
C SER A 281 -43.81 -23.80 24.76
N THR A 282 -42.72 -24.16 25.44
CA THR A 282 -42.78 -24.94 26.69
C THR A 282 -43.45 -24.17 27.82
N LEU A 283 -43.21 -22.86 27.94
CA LEU A 283 -43.93 -22.02 28.91
C LEU A 283 -45.42 -21.92 28.61
N GLN A 284 -45.82 -21.91 27.34
CA GLN A 284 -47.23 -21.94 26.94
C GLN A 284 -47.90 -23.30 27.24
N MET A 285 -47.21 -24.42 27.02
CA MET A 285 -47.73 -25.75 27.36
C MET A 285 -47.96 -25.93 28.87
N ASP A 286 -47.06 -25.41 29.72
CA ASP A 286 -47.22 -25.41 31.18
C ASP A 286 -48.42 -24.55 31.65
N LEU A 287 -48.79 -23.51 30.87
CA LEU A 287 -49.95 -22.66 31.14
C LEU A 287 -51.28 -23.32 30.71
N ASP A 288 -51.29 -24.02 29.57
CA ASP A 288 -52.48 -24.73 29.07
C ASP A 288 -52.84 -25.96 29.93
N GLU A 289 -51.85 -26.63 30.54
CA GLU A 289 -52.09 -27.72 31.49
C GLU A 289 -52.77 -27.25 32.81
N GLU A 290 -52.74 -25.94 33.11
CA GLU A 290 -53.47 -25.31 34.23
C GLU A 290 -54.90 -24.85 33.89
N LEU A 291 -55.31 -24.89 32.61
CA LEU A 291 -56.63 -24.42 32.13
C LEU A 291 -57.65 -25.53 31.80
N GLY A 292 -57.34 -26.79 32.09
CA GLY A 292 -58.34 -27.87 32.01
C GLY A 292 -59.56 -27.58 32.91
N ASP A 293 -60.70 -28.20 32.62
CA ASP A 293 -61.94 -28.06 33.39
C ASP A 293 -61.74 -28.61 34.82
N VAL A 294 -61.21 -27.76 35.70
CA VAL A 294 -60.93 -28.08 37.11
C VAL A 294 -62.24 -27.92 37.87
N PRO A 295 -62.74 -28.96 38.56
CA PRO A 295 -63.97 -28.86 39.33
C PRO A 295 -63.85 -27.78 40.41
N ASP A 296 -64.93 -27.02 40.64
CA ASP A 296 -64.95 -25.83 41.52
C ASP A 296 -64.32 -26.05 42.91
N GLY A 297 -64.42 -27.26 43.46
CA GLY A 297 -63.85 -27.63 44.76
C GLY A 297 -62.31 -27.68 44.82
N GLU A 298 -61.63 -27.58 43.68
CA GLU A 298 -60.17 -27.67 43.56
C GLU A 298 -59.52 -26.39 43.01
N LEU A 299 -60.31 -25.35 42.75
CA LEU A 299 -59.81 -24.08 42.26
C LEU A 299 -59.09 -23.28 43.35
N CYS A 300 -58.16 -22.45 42.92
CA CYS A 300 -57.43 -21.48 43.73
C CYS A 300 -58.42 -20.45 44.29
N VAL A 301 -58.41 -20.24 45.60
CA VAL A 301 -59.34 -19.31 46.28
C VAL A 301 -59.10 -17.83 45.93
N VAL A 302 -57.96 -17.51 45.30
CA VAL A 302 -57.57 -16.14 44.93
C VAL A 302 -58.00 -15.80 43.50
N CYS A 303 -57.62 -16.63 42.52
CA CYS A 303 -57.94 -16.33 41.12
C CYS A 303 -59.17 -17.06 40.60
N LEU A 304 -59.67 -18.09 41.29
CA LEU A 304 -60.83 -18.91 40.88
C LEU A 304 -60.76 -19.47 39.44
N MET A 305 -59.55 -19.58 38.89
CA MET A 305 -59.33 -19.98 37.49
C MET A 305 -58.40 -21.18 37.34
N ARG A 306 -57.55 -21.45 38.35
CA ARG A 306 -56.47 -22.44 38.26
C ARG A 306 -56.52 -23.38 39.45
N ARG A 307 -56.08 -24.63 39.27
CA ARG A 307 -56.06 -25.64 40.34
C ARG A 307 -55.15 -25.22 41.50
N ARG A 308 -55.58 -25.49 42.73
CA ARG A 308 -54.74 -25.31 43.92
C ARG A 308 -53.59 -26.34 43.92
N ARG A 309 -52.35 -25.85 43.96
CA ARG A 309 -51.13 -26.67 43.94
C ARG A 309 -50.09 -26.21 44.96
N SER A 310 -50.36 -25.16 45.74
CA SER A 310 -49.40 -24.61 46.69
C SER A 310 -49.94 -24.61 48.12
N ALA A 311 -49.19 -25.21 49.04
CA ALA A 311 -49.49 -25.26 50.46
C ALA A 311 -48.62 -24.26 51.23
N PHE A 312 -49.22 -23.52 52.17
CA PHE A 312 -48.50 -22.51 52.95
C PHE A 312 -47.94 -23.03 54.27
N ILE A 313 -46.72 -22.63 54.62
CA ILE A 313 -46.02 -23.01 55.85
C ILE A 313 -46.10 -21.86 56.86
N PRO A 314 -46.44 -22.12 58.15
CA PRO A 314 -46.59 -23.44 58.78
C PRO A 314 -48.02 -24.02 58.77
N CYS A 315 -49.02 -23.30 58.28
CA CYS A 315 -50.42 -23.71 58.47
C CYS A 315 -50.87 -24.94 57.65
N GLY A 316 -50.13 -25.34 56.63
CA GLY A 316 -50.40 -26.52 55.79
C GLY A 316 -51.53 -26.38 54.77
N HIS A 317 -52.26 -25.27 54.74
CA HIS A 317 -53.40 -25.09 53.81
C HIS A 317 -52.98 -25.05 52.34
N LEU A 318 -53.46 -26.02 51.56
CA LEU A 318 -53.36 -26.10 50.10
C LEU A 318 -54.52 -25.33 49.44
N VAL A 319 -54.32 -24.04 49.18
CA VAL A 319 -55.44 -23.14 48.81
C VAL A 319 -55.19 -22.29 47.57
N CYS A 320 -53.94 -22.15 47.12
CA CYS A 320 -53.57 -21.31 45.98
C CYS A 320 -52.96 -22.12 44.83
N CYS A 321 -53.10 -21.61 43.59
CA CYS A 321 -52.24 -22.03 42.48
C CYS A 321 -50.83 -21.44 42.65
N GLN A 322 -49.87 -21.92 41.85
CA GLN A 322 -48.47 -21.53 41.99
C GLN A 322 -48.26 -20.01 41.86
N HIS A 323 -48.92 -19.37 40.90
CA HIS A 323 -48.81 -17.92 40.70
C HIS A 323 -49.41 -17.10 41.84
N CYS A 324 -50.57 -17.51 42.36
CA CYS A 324 -51.22 -16.79 43.46
C CYS A 324 -50.45 -16.96 44.77
N ALA A 325 -49.85 -18.13 45.01
CA ALA A 325 -49.04 -18.37 46.20
C ALA A 325 -47.83 -17.44 46.27
N VAL A 326 -47.09 -17.28 45.15
CA VAL A 326 -45.98 -16.32 45.06
C VAL A 326 -46.45 -14.88 45.26
N SER A 327 -47.66 -14.55 44.80
CA SER A 327 -48.21 -13.19 44.98
C SER A 327 -48.53 -12.91 46.46
N VAL A 328 -49.14 -13.87 47.16
CA VAL A 328 -49.45 -13.77 48.60
C VAL A 328 -48.17 -13.70 49.45
N GLU A 329 -47.12 -14.43 49.08
CA GLU A 329 -45.81 -14.35 49.77
C GLU A 329 -45.15 -12.98 49.66
N ARG A 330 -45.42 -12.23 48.58
CA ARG A 330 -44.82 -10.92 48.31
C ARG A 330 -45.57 -9.77 48.99
N GLU A 331 -46.69 -10.04 49.67
CA GLU A 331 -47.40 -9.02 50.44
C GLU A 331 -46.58 -8.53 51.64
N LEU A 332 -46.80 -7.28 52.06
CA LEU A 332 -46.13 -6.67 53.22
C LEU A 332 -46.32 -7.47 54.52
N VAL A 333 -47.46 -8.16 54.67
CA VAL A 333 -47.74 -9.06 55.80
C VAL A 333 -48.40 -10.33 55.25
N PRO A 334 -47.61 -11.34 54.83
CA PRO A 334 -48.12 -12.51 54.14
C PRO A 334 -48.95 -13.38 55.10
N LYS A 335 -50.23 -13.60 54.77
CA LYS A 335 -51.17 -14.37 55.58
C LYS A 335 -51.93 -15.37 54.72
N CYS A 336 -52.25 -16.52 55.29
CA CYS A 336 -53.06 -17.53 54.62
C CYS A 336 -54.46 -16.95 54.30
N PRO A 337 -54.93 -17.02 53.05
CA PRO A 337 -56.26 -16.50 52.69
C PRO A 337 -57.41 -17.14 53.48
N VAL A 338 -57.22 -18.37 53.96
CA VAL A 338 -58.25 -19.14 54.67
C VAL A 338 -58.14 -18.97 56.19
N CYS A 339 -56.99 -19.30 56.79
CA CYS A 339 -56.86 -19.26 58.26
C CYS A 339 -56.24 -17.98 58.81
N ARG A 340 -55.80 -17.05 57.96
CA ARG A 340 -55.16 -15.77 58.30
C ARG A 340 -53.87 -15.86 59.13
N MET A 341 -53.33 -17.08 59.32
CA MET A 341 -52.04 -17.31 59.96
C MET A 341 -50.92 -16.73 59.09
N ALA A 342 -49.91 -16.11 59.72
CA ALA A 342 -48.76 -15.57 59.01
C ALA A 342 -47.98 -16.69 58.30
N ILE A 343 -47.66 -16.47 57.03
CA ILE A 343 -46.98 -17.44 56.16
C ILE A 343 -45.48 -17.11 56.13
N ARG A 344 -44.63 -18.15 56.13
CA ARG A 344 -43.18 -18.01 55.89
C ARG A 344 -42.79 -18.32 54.45
N SER A 345 -43.41 -19.33 53.87
CA SER A 345 -43.19 -19.77 52.49
C SER A 345 -44.34 -20.67 52.04
N SER A 346 -44.38 -20.97 50.75
CA SER A 346 -45.27 -21.92 50.12
C SER A 346 -44.45 -23.01 49.43
N VAL A 347 -45.04 -24.20 49.34
CA VAL A 347 -44.45 -25.35 48.67
C VAL A 347 -45.43 -25.86 47.63
N ARG A 348 -44.92 -26.13 46.41
CA ARG A 348 -45.71 -26.77 45.35
C ARG A 348 -45.89 -28.25 45.68
N ILE A 349 -47.14 -28.68 45.73
CA ILE A 349 -47.56 -30.06 45.92
C ILE A 349 -47.83 -30.67 44.55
N TYR A 350 -47.16 -31.78 44.28
CA TYR A 350 -47.40 -32.61 43.11
C TYR A 350 -48.29 -33.77 43.56
N ALA A 351 -49.52 -33.82 43.04
CA ALA A 351 -50.39 -34.99 43.21
C ALA A 351 -49.82 -36.12 42.35
N SER A 352 -49.75 -37.32 42.92
CA SER A 352 -49.41 -38.57 42.22
C SER A 352 -50.56 -39.05 41.35
#